data_AF-M5RE24-F1
#
_entry.id   AF-M5RE24-F1
#
_cell.length_a   1.000
_cell.length_b   1.000
_cell.length_c   1.000
_cell.angle_alpha   90.00
_cell.angle_beta   90.00
_cell.angle_gamma   90.00
#
_symmetry.space_group_name_H-M   'P 1'
#
loop_
_entity.id
_entity.type
_entity.pdbx_description
1 polymer ?
#
loop_
_entity_poly.entity_id
_entity_poly.type
_entity_poly.pdbx_seq_one_letter_code
_entity_poly.pdbx_strand_id
1 'polypeptide(L)'
;MSFGLLHTNSWAEESVSAAPRSNEVTLGQGNLLTGIPGEGDLTAAELKLWLAKPENHEELKVKLPLGLDAASANVFIPEDNPMTRAKIELGRQLYFDPRLSSDSTVSCASCHDPDQGYAANTQFGVGVRQQEGGRNSPVSYNRIVSKAQFWDGRAATLEEQAVGPIANPIEMGNTHSGCVECLSGIAGYKLQFDAIFEDGLNIDNVGKALASFERAIVTGPAPYDYYAPLVRFEETFADDLEYLDEEPELKKQYDALKQGVAEHPMSESAKRGMKLTFGKANCTACHAGGNFTDEQYHNLGVGMAAEKPDLGRFEISKDEKDRGAFKTPTMRNVAASPPYMHDGSQKTTRGSGRVVRSRRTSESMAERQDQAAEVDGTGKGRSGRIYGRRFDRRFSTDPARPFSRVSVSDATRSKVAKTFDLVAIISRDASENVRLRPEADISSAVAVRPRDVANELQRPEADTMTDVNVSASGLGFAAFQTGG
;
A
#
# COMPACT_ATOMS: atom_id res chain seq x y z
N MET A 1 -15.84 -73.54 -23.64
CA MET A 1 -16.66 -72.61 -22.83
C MET A 1 -15.72 -71.99 -21.81
N SER A 2 -15.54 -70.68 -21.82
CA SER A 2 -14.54 -70.00 -20.98
C SER A 2 -15.21 -68.91 -20.15
N PHE A 3 -14.80 -68.78 -18.90
CA PHE A 3 -15.25 -67.71 -18.00
C PHE A 3 -14.64 -66.35 -18.40
N GLY A 4 -15.39 -65.28 -18.16
CA GLY A 4 -14.90 -63.91 -18.20
C GLY A 4 -15.73 -63.03 -17.26
N LEU A 5 -15.18 -62.68 -16.10
CA LEU A 5 -15.84 -61.78 -15.15
C LEU A 5 -15.63 -60.32 -15.58
N LEU A 6 -16.69 -59.66 -16.02
CA LEU A 6 -16.69 -58.20 -16.19
C LEU A 6 -16.75 -57.53 -14.82
N HIS A 7 -15.66 -56.88 -14.41
CA HIS A 7 -15.65 -56.01 -13.24
C HIS A 7 -16.23 -54.64 -13.62
N THR A 8 -17.42 -54.32 -13.11
CA THR A 8 -18.01 -52.97 -13.23
C THR A 8 -17.38 -52.05 -12.20
N ASN A 9 -16.46 -51.20 -12.64
CA ASN A 9 -15.71 -50.30 -11.77
C ASN A 9 -16.60 -49.09 -11.36
N SER A 10 -17.26 -49.16 -10.21
CA SER A 10 -18.14 -48.11 -9.70
C SER A 10 -17.33 -46.98 -9.07
N TRP A 11 -17.09 -45.91 -9.83
CA TRP A 11 -16.55 -44.66 -9.30
C TRP A 11 -17.68 -43.91 -8.59
N ALA A 12 -17.73 -44.04 -7.26
CA ALA A 12 -18.56 -43.17 -6.44
C ALA A 12 -17.92 -41.77 -6.39
N GLU A 13 -18.68 -40.74 -6.74
CA GLU A 13 -18.26 -39.36 -6.54
C GLU A 13 -18.26 -39.06 -5.03
N GLU A 14 -17.07 -38.92 -4.43
CA GLU A 14 -16.95 -38.36 -3.08
C GLU A 14 -17.36 -36.88 -3.12
N SER A 15 -18.65 -36.64 -2.88
CA SER A 15 -19.19 -35.31 -2.69
C SER A 15 -18.59 -34.69 -1.43
N VAL A 16 -17.53 -33.88 -1.61
CA VAL A 16 -16.86 -33.16 -0.52
C VAL A 16 -17.81 -32.09 0.05
N SER A 17 -18.67 -32.54 0.96
CA SER A 17 -19.51 -31.71 1.79
C SER A 17 -18.62 -30.93 2.76
N ALA A 18 -18.10 -29.80 2.27
CA ALA A 18 -17.37 -28.86 3.10
C ALA A 18 -18.32 -28.33 4.18
N ALA A 19 -17.97 -28.55 5.45
CA ALA A 19 -18.73 -28.02 6.58
C ALA A 19 -18.96 -26.51 6.44
N PRO A 20 -20.11 -25.98 6.89
CA PRO A 20 -20.46 -24.57 6.71
C PRO A 20 -19.35 -23.68 7.27
N ARG A 21 -18.89 -22.72 6.45
CA ARG A 21 -17.81 -21.82 6.85
C ARG A 21 -18.30 -20.91 7.97
N SER A 22 -17.61 -20.91 9.11
CA SER A 22 -17.83 -19.93 10.17
C SER A 22 -17.90 -18.51 9.60
N ASN A 23 -18.91 -17.75 10.02
CA ASN A 23 -18.99 -16.32 9.73
C ASN A 23 -17.94 -15.50 10.51
N GLU A 24 -17.32 -16.07 11.54
CA GLU A 24 -16.12 -15.49 12.15
C GLU A 24 -14.89 -15.69 11.26
N VAL A 25 -14.20 -14.58 10.95
CA VAL A 25 -13.04 -14.57 10.05
C VAL A 25 -11.92 -13.65 10.56
N THR A 26 -10.70 -14.19 10.68
CA THR A 26 -9.51 -13.34 10.87
C THR A 26 -9.10 -12.77 9.51
N LEU A 27 -9.15 -11.45 9.37
CA LEU A 27 -8.74 -10.76 8.15
C LEU A 27 -7.25 -11.01 7.88
N GLY A 28 -6.90 -11.20 6.60
CA GLY A 28 -5.57 -11.66 6.21
C GLY A 28 -5.29 -13.14 6.51
N GLN A 29 -6.28 -13.94 6.92
CA GLN A 29 -6.13 -15.39 7.05
C GLN A 29 -7.14 -16.15 6.18
N GLY A 30 -6.85 -17.43 5.93
CA GLY A 30 -7.68 -18.28 5.07
C GLY A 30 -7.74 -17.79 3.62
N ASN A 31 -8.92 -17.90 3.01
CA ASN A 31 -9.14 -17.73 1.57
C ASN A 31 -10.13 -16.59 1.22
N LEU A 32 -10.33 -15.61 2.11
CA LEU A 32 -11.34 -14.56 1.94
C LEU A 32 -11.14 -13.69 0.68
N LEU A 33 -9.90 -13.59 0.19
CA LEU A 33 -9.52 -12.74 -0.95
C LEU A 33 -9.05 -13.53 -2.19
N THR A 34 -9.37 -14.83 -2.30
CA THR A 34 -8.80 -15.71 -3.35
C THR A 34 -9.64 -15.86 -4.62
N GLY A 35 -10.75 -15.13 -4.76
CA GLY A 35 -11.69 -15.33 -5.87
C GLY A 35 -12.66 -16.50 -5.66
N ILE A 36 -13.63 -16.60 -6.58
CA ILE A 36 -14.47 -17.81 -6.74
C ILE A 36 -13.59 -18.97 -7.24
N PRO A 37 -13.58 -20.14 -6.57
CA PRO A 37 -12.71 -21.27 -6.94
C PRO A 37 -12.94 -21.83 -8.36
N GLY A 38 -11.91 -22.49 -8.92
CA GLY A 38 -11.94 -23.18 -10.22
C GLY A 38 -10.76 -22.79 -11.11
N GLU A 39 -10.89 -22.94 -12.44
CA GLU A 39 -9.84 -22.62 -13.42
C GLU A 39 -10.41 -21.86 -14.64
N GLY A 40 -9.57 -21.09 -15.33
CA GLY A 40 -9.97 -20.27 -16.49
C GLY A 40 -10.85 -19.07 -16.11
N ASP A 41 -11.58 -18.50 -17.08
CA ASP A 41 -12.52 -17.41 -16.81
C ASP A 41 -13.72 -17.90 -15.98
N LEU A 42 -14.30 -17.01 -15.19
CA LEU A 42 -15.47 -17.29 -14.35
C LEU A 42 -16.75 -17.37 -15.20
N THR A 43 -17.46 -18.49 -15.15
CA THR A 43 -18.71 -18.66 -15.91
C THR A 43 -19.94 -18.22 -15.14
N ALA A 44 -21.03 -17.91 -15.86
CA ALA A 44 -22.34 -17.62 -15.26
C ALA A 44 -22.96 -18.80 -14.50
N ALA A 45 -22.52 -20.04 -14.76
CA ALA A 45 -22.98 -21.22 -14.04
C ALA A 45 -22.31 -21.31 -12.66
N GLU A 46 -20.98 -21.21 -12.62
CA GLU A 46 -20.20 -21.21 -11.37
C GLU A 46 -20.55 -20.02 -10.48
N LEU A 47 -20.74 -18.84 -11.10
CA LEU A 47 -21.14 -17.63 -10.40
C LEU A 47 -22.52 -17.81 -9.72
N LYS A 48 -23.51 -18.38 -10.42
CA LYS A 48 -24.82 -18.70 -9.82
C LYS A 48 -24.71 -19.76 -8.72
N LEU A 49 -23.91 -20.81 -8.93
CA LEU A 49 -23.68 -21.86 -7.92
C LEU A 49 -22.92 -21.36 -6.68
N TRP A 50 -22.17 -20.26 -6.80
CA TRP A 50 -21.50 -19.59 -5.69
C TRP A 50 -22.41 -18.58 -4.99
N LEU A 51 -23.19 -17.80 -5.74
CA LEU A 51 -24.17 -16.85 -5.19
C LEU A 51 -25.38 -17.54 -4.54
N ALA A 52 -25.72 -18.78 -4.93
CA ALA A 52 -26.80 -19.55 -4.30
C ALA A 52 -26.48 -20.08 -2.89
N LYS A 53 -25.29 -19.77 -2.36
CA LYS A 53 -24.78 -20.26 -1.07
C LYS A 53 -25.03 -19.25 0.05
N PRO A 54 -25.86 -19.56 1.07
CA PRO A 54 -26.15 -18.62 2.16
C PRO A 54 -24.91 -18.11 2.88
N GLU A 55 -23.88 -18.95 3.08
CA GLU A 55 -22.67 -18.60 3.83
C GLU A 55 -21.75 -17.58 3.12
N ASN A 56 -22.11 -17.18 1.89
CA ASN A 56 -21.48 -16.05 1.18
C ASN A 56 -22.18 -14.71 1.44
N HIS A 57 -23.46 -14.71 1.83
CA HIS A 57 -24.27 -13.53 2.12
C HIS A 57 -24.38 -13.20 3.61
N GLU A 58 -24.05 -14.15 4.48
CA GLU A 58 -23.94 -13.91 5.92
C GLU A 58 -22.94 -12.79 6.27
N GLU A 59 -23.31 -11.98 7.27
CA GLU A 59 -22.43 -10.96 7.85
C GLU A 59 -21.23 -11.60 8.55
N LEU A 60 -20.04 -11.08 8.26
CA LEU A 60 -18.78 -11.58 8.75
C LEU A 60 -18.37 -10.93 10.09
N LYS A 61 -18.22 -11.76 11.12
CA LYS A 61 -17.63 -11.35 12.41
C LYS A 61 -16.12 -11.24 12.24
N VAL A 62 -15.64 -10.06 11.89
CA VAL A 62 -14.22 -9.83 11.60
C VAL A 62 -13.36 -9.81 12.87
N LYS A 63 -12.21 -10.47 12.79
CA LYS A 63 -11.07 -10.32 13.71
C LYS A 63 -9.89 -9.74 12.93
N LEU A 64 -9.12 -8.85 13.54
CA LEU A 64 -7.89 -8.32 12.95
C LEU A 64 -6.72 -9.28 13.22
N PRO A 65 -5.69 -9.31 12.35
CA PRO A 65 -4.48 -10.09 12.59
C PRO A 65 -3.61 -9.46 13.70
N LEU A 66 -2.76 -10.29 14.32
CA LEU A 66 -1.80 -9.88 15.37
C LEU A 66 -1.06 -8.58 15.00
N GLY A 67 -1.01 -7.65 15.95
CA GLY A 67 -0.42 -6.32 15.81
C GLY A 67 -1.42 -5.27 15.31
N LEU A 68 -2.29 -5.62 14.36
CA LEU A 68 -3.39 -4.76 13.91
C LEU A 68 -4.62 -4.88 14.84
N ASP A 69 -4.76 -6.01 15.52
CA ASP A 69 -5.69 -6.24 16.64
C ASP A 69 -5.59 -5.18 17.76
N ALA A 70 -4.42 -4.60 17.99
CA ALA A 70 -4.24 -3.43 18.86
C ALA A 70 -4.93 -2.13 18.34
N ALA A 71 -5.62 -2.18 17.20
CA ALA A 71 -6.52 -1.16 16.68
C ALA A 71 -7.98 -1.64 16.56
N SER A 72 -8.38 -2.74 17.22
CA SER A 72 -9.75 -3.28 17.14
C SER A 72 -10.84 -2.29 17.58
N ALA A 73 -10.53 -1.38 18.51
CA ALA A 73 -11.43 -0.31 18.92
C ALA A 73 -11.71 0.75 17.83
N ASN A 74 -10.91 0.77 16.76
CA ASN A 74 -11.05 1.70 15.63
C ASN A 74 -11.78 1.04 14.43
N VAL A 75 -12.22 -0.21 14.55
CA VAL A 75 -12.91 -0.93 13.46
C VAL A 75 -14.21 -0.22 13.08
N PHE A 76 -14.33 0.18 11.81
CA PHE A 76 -15.49 0.89 11.29
C PHE A 76 -16.10 0.16 10.07
N ILE A 77 -17.19 -0.55 10.33
CA ILE A 77 -18.11 -1.11 9.32
C ILE A 77 -19.45 -0.38 9.49
N PRO A 78 -20.00 0.28 8.45
CA PRO A 78 -21.32 0.91 8.51
C PRO A 78 -22.44 -0.11 8.66
N GLU A 79 -23.48 0.23 9.42
CA GLU A 79 -24.68 -0.60 9.62
C GLU A 79 -25.44 -0.84 8.30
N ASP A 80 -25.37 0.10 7.35
CA ASP A 80 -25.94 -0.01 6.00
C ASP A 80 -25.00 -0.70 4.99
N ASN A 81 -23.80 -1.09 5.43
CA ASN A 81 -22.86 -1.89 4.65
C ASN A 81 -22.11 -2.96 5.47
N PRO A 82 -22.82 -3.94 6.07
CA PRO A 82 -22.18 -5.09 6.71
C PRO A 82 -21.34 -5.89 5.69
N MET A 83 -20.17 -6.34 6.11
CA MET A 83 -19.24 -7.08 5.25
C MET A 83 -19.70 -8.54 5.06
N THR A 84 -19.91 -8.95 3.81
CA THR A 84 -20.25 -10.33 3.43
C THR A 84 -19.20 -10.86 2.44
N ARG A 85 -19.09 -12.19 2.26
CA ARG A 85 -18.12 -12.74 1.28
C ARG A 85 -18.47 -12.31 -0.13
N ALA A 86 -19.76 -12.23 -0.45
CA ALA A 86 -20.26 -11.81 -1.75
C ALA A 86 -19.92 -10.35 -2.07
N LYS A 87 -20.10 -9.42 -1.12
CA LYS A 87 -19.68 -8.02 -1.30
C LYS A 87 -18.15 -7.88 -1.46
N ILE A 88 -17.38 -8.64 -0.68
CA ILE A 88 -15.90 -8.63 -0.76
C ILE A 88 -15.43 -9.15 -2.12
N GLU A 89 -16.03 -10.22 -2.65
CA GLU A 89 -15.66 -10.79 -3.96
C GLU A 89 -16.09 -9.90 -5.14
N LEU A 90 -17.29 -9.32 -5.09
CA LEU A 90 -17.73 -8.34 -6.08
C LEU A 90 -16.82 -7.09 -6.05
N GLY A 91 -16.50 -6.59 -4.86
CA GLY A 91 -15.55 -5.49 -4.68
C GLY A 91 -14.16 -5.81 -5.21
N ARG A 92 -13.66 -7.04 -5.00
CA ARG A 92 -12.39 -7.53 -5.54
C ARG A 92 -12.40 -7.48 -7.08
N GLN A 93 -13.46 -7.97 -7.72
CA GLN A 93 -13.57 -7.94 -9.19
C GLN A 93 -13.55 -6.49 -9.70
N LEU A 94 -14.38 -5.60 -9.14
CA LEU A 94 -14.46 -4.19 -9.52
C LEU A 94 -13.11 -3.46 -9.35
N TYR A 95 -12.39 -3.72 -8.26
CA TYR A 95 -11.09 -3.08 -7.96
C TYR A 95 -10.00 -3.35 -9.01
N PHE A 96 -10.05 -4.50 -9.69
CA PHE A 96 -9.12 -4.91 -10.75
C PHE A 96 -9.69 -4.78 -12.17
N ASP A 97 -10.90 -4.25 -12.33
CA ASP A 97 -11.58 -4.10 -13.62
C ASP A 97 -11.40 -2.68 -14.18
N PRO A 98 -10.65 -2.49 -15.27
CA PRO A 98 -10.40 -1.15 -15.80
C PRO A 98 -11.63 -0.55 -16.51
N ARG A 99 -12.68 -1.33 -16.78
CA ARG A 99 -13.90 -0.88 -17.47
C ARG A 99 -14.73 0.14 -16.67
N LEU A 100 -14.43 0.32 -15.38
CA LEU A 100 -14.98 1.41 -14.58
C LEU A 100 -14.48 2.80 -15.05
N SER A 101 -13.36 2.86 -15.78
CA SER A 101 -12.82 4.10 -16.37
C SER A 101 -13.34 4.39 -17.78
N SER A 102 -13.38 5.68 -18.16
CA SER A 102 -13.97 6.16 -19.42
C SER A 102 -13.37 5.59 -20.70
N ASP A 103 -12.10 5.17 -20.67
CA ASP A 103 -11.37 4.60 -21.80
C ASP A 103 -11.01 3.11 -21.59
N SER A 104 -11.52 2.50 -20.51
CA SER A 104 -11.21 1.13 -20.09
C SER A 104 -9.71 0.84 -19.83
N THR A 105 -8.92 1.85 -19.45
CA THR A 105 -7.47 1.67 -19.14
C THR A 105 -7.12 1.72 -17.65
N VAL A 106 -7.96 2.30 -16.79
CA VAL A 106 -7.66 2.55 -15.36
C VAL A 106 -8.62 1.79 -14.43
N SER A 107 -8.07 1.14 -13.41
CA SER A 107 -8.78 0.52 -12.29
C SER A 107 -8.23 1.05 -10.97
N CYS A 108 -8.87 0.76 -9.84
CA CYS A 108 -8.32 1.09 -8.51
C CYS A 108 -6.89 0.54 -8.34
N ALA A 109 -6.67 -0.69 -8.80
CA ALA A 109 -5.37 -1.36 -8.83
C ALA A 109 -4.31 -0.71 -9.75
N SER A 110 -4.67 0.27 -10.60
CA SER A 110 -3.69 1.01 -11.41
C SER A 110 -2.93 2.06 -10.58
N CYS A 111 -3.55 2.60 -9.53
CA CYS A 111 -2.93 3.54 -8.58
C CYS A 111 -2.64 2.92 -7.20
N HIS A 112 -3.22 1.75 -6.92
CA HIS A 112 -3.12 1.04 -5.65
C HIS A 112 -2.83 -0.46 -5.88
N ASP A 113 -1.68 -0.73 -6.50
CA ASP A 113 -1.28 -2.06 -6.98
C ASP A 113 -0.78 -2.96 -5.82
N PRO A 114 -1.34 -4.18 -5.62
CA PRO A 114 -0.89 -5.12 -4.59
C PRO A 114 0.62 -5.42 -4.63
N ASP A 115 1.23 -5.50 -5.82
CA ASP A 115 2.66 -5.80 -5.97
C ASP A 115 3.55 -4.55 -5.71
N GLN A 116 2.91 -3.38 -5.56
CA GLN A 116 3.51 -2.09 -5.18
C GLN A 116 3.02 -1.63 -3.79
N GLY A 117 2.58 -2.57 -2.95
CA GLY A 117 2.17 -2.28 -1.59
C GLY A 117 0.84 -1.52 -1.48
N TYR A 118 -0.09 -1.72 -2.41
CA TYR A 118 -1.38 -1.03 -2.49
C TYR A 118 -1.26 0.51 -2.63
N ALA A 119 -0.18 0.94 -3.29
CA ALA A 119 0.09 2.29 -3.75
C ALA A 119 0.65 2.21 -5.20
N ALA A 120 1.32 3.26 -5.67
CA ALA A 120 2.06 3.26 -6.93
C ALA A 120 3.47 3.83 -6.73
N ASN A 121 4.47 3.28 -7.43
CA ASN A 121 5.86 3.79 -7.40
C ASN A 121 6.05 5.05 -8.27
N THR A 122 5.01 5.86 -8.43
CA THR A 122 4.99 7.15 -9.15
C THR A 122 4.86 8.31 -8.18
N GLN A 123 5.28 9.53 -8.58
CA GLN A 123 5.15 10.68 -7.69
C GLN A 123 3.67 10.99 -7.40
N PHE A 124 2.86 11.04 -8.45
CA PHE A 124 1.40 11.20 -8.38
C PHE A 124 0.69 9.99 -9.00
N GLY A 125 -0.62 9.86 -8.76
CA GLY A 125 -1.45 8.89 -9.48
C GLY A 125 -1.51 9.22 -10.98
N VAL A 126 -1.48 8.19 -11.83
CA VAL A 126 -1.58 8.32 -13.30
C VAL A 126 -2.91 7.74 -13.76
N GLY A 127 -3.77 8.58 -14.33
CA GLY A 127 -5.11 8.24 -14.74
C GLY A 127 -5.32 8.13 -16.25
N VAL A 128 -6.59 8.21 -16.66
CA VAL A 128 -7.03 8.10 -18.06
C VAL A 128 -6.30 9.11 -18.93
N ARG A 129 -6.02 8.70 -20.18
CA ARG A 129 -5.21 9.49 -21.14
C ARG A 129 -3.80 9.89 -20.62
N GLN A 130 -3.26 9.17 -19.63
CA GLN A 130 -1.95 9.43 -18.99
C GLN A 130 -1.85 10.81 -18.29
N GLN A 131 -2.97 11.31 -17.77
CA GLN A 131 -2.98 12.53 -16.94
C GLN A 131 -2.42 12.20 -15.54
N GLU A 132 -1.61 13.10 -14.97
CA GLU A 132 -1.13 12.97 -13.59
C GLU A 132 -2.03 13.75 -12.60
N GLY A 133 -2.21 13.19 -11.40
CA GLY A 133 -2.84 13.86 -10.27
C GLY A 133 -1.95 14.91 -9.60
N GLY A 134 -2.50 15.64 -8.63
CA GLY A 134 -1.73 16.60 -7.80
C GLY A 134 -1.18 16.03 -6.49
N ARG A 135 -1.47 14.77 -6.17
CA ARG A 135 -1.06 14.10 -4.91
C ARG A 135 -0.62 12.65 -5.18
N ASN A 136 0.27 12.16 -4.32
CA ASN A 136 0.72 10.76 -4.27
C ASN A 136 -0.44 9.83 -3.85
N SER A 137 -0.53 8.65 -4.45
CA SER A 137 -1.57 7.65 -4.14
C SER A 137 -1.33 7.01 -2.77
N PRO A 138 -2.16 7.26 -1.73
CA PRO A 138 -1.96 6.67 -0.41
C PRO A 138 -2.26 5.16 -0.41
N VAL A 139 -1.82 4.46 0.63
CA VAL A 139 -2.02 3.00 0.74
C VAL A 139 -3.48 2.61 1.02
N SER A 140 -4.07 1.74 0.19
CA SER A 140 -5.47 1.29 0.35
C SER A 140 -5.64 0.07 1.28
N TYR A 141 -4.60 -0.36 2.00
CA TYR A 141 -4.74 -1.35 3.09
C TYR A 141 -5.13 -0.71 4.43
N ASN A 142 -5.64 -1.54 5.35
CA ASN A 142 -6.05 -1.19 6.71
C ASN A 142 -7.16 -0.12 6.79
N ARG A 143 -7.95 0.09 5.73
CA ARG A 143 -9.04 1.09 5.72
C ARG A 143 -10.10 0.79 6.78
N ILE A 144 -10.27 -0.48 7.16
CA ILE A 144 -11.18 -0.91 8.23
C ILE A 144 -10.92 -0.26 9.60
N VAL A 145 -9.71 0.23 9.89
CA VAL A 145 -9.36 0.95 11.13
C VAL A 145 -9.05 2.44 10.90
N SER A 146 -9.52 3.01 9.78
CA SER A 146 -9.25 4.39 9.34
C SER A 146 -10.52 4.95 8.68
N LYS A 147 -11.37 5.66 9.43
CA LYS A 147 -12.72 6.05 8.96
C LYS A 147 -12.73 7.08 7.81
N ALA A 148 -12.09 8.22 7.99
CA ALA A 148 -12.01 9.28 6.97
C ALA A 148 -10.91 8.96 5.94
N GLN A 149 -11.13 9.28 4.66
CA GLN A 149 -10.21 8.91 3.58
C GLN A 149 -9.58 10.13 2.87
N PHE A 150 -8.61 9.84 2.00
CA PHE A 150 -7.66 10.78 1.40
C PHE A 150 -6.72 11.49 2.40
N TRP A 151 -5.71 12.20 1.87
CA TRP A 151 -4.72 12.96 2.64
C TRP A 151 -5.31 14.17 3.38
N ASP A 152 -6.43 14.72 2.91
CA ASP A 152 -7.16 15.86 3.49
C ASP A 152 -8.33 15.43 4.39
N GLY A 153 -8.67 14.13 4.42
CA GLY A 153 -9.83 13.63 5.15
C GLY A 153 -11.17 14.12 4.62
N ARG A 154 -11.26 14.41 3.30
CA ARG A 154 -12.45 15.04 2.70
C ARG A 154 -13.66 14.10 2.58
N ALA A 155 -13.42 12.79 2.47
CA ALA A 155 -14.48 11.78 2.48
C ALA A 155 -14.61 11.19 3.90
N ALA A 156 -15.84 11.13 4.41
CA ALA A 156 -16.18 10.68 5.75
C ALA A 156 -16.29 9.15 5.87
N THR A 157 -16.46 8.45 4.75
CA THR A 157 -16.49 6.98 4.66
C THR A 157 -15.64 6.46 3.50
N LEU A 158 -15.47 5.13 3.46
CA LEU A 158 -14.76 4.46 2.36
C LEU A 158 -15.67 4.26 1.14
N GLU A 159 -16.97 4.09 1.37
CA GLU A 159 -18.03 4.06 0.36
C GLU A 159 -18.02 5.35 -0.50
N GLU A 160 -18.02 6.51 0.16
CA GLU A 160 -17.95 7.83 -0.47
C GLU A 160 -16.64 8.01 -1.26
N GLN A 161 -15.52 7.53 -0.69
CA GLN A 161 -14.22 7.64 -1.36
C GLN A 161 -14.10 6.72 -2.58
N ALA A 162 -14.65 5.50 -2.54
CA ALA A 162 -14.50 4.52 -3.61
C ALA A 162 -15.13 4.99 -4.94
N VAL A 163 -16.23 5.76 -4.87
CA VAL A 163 -16.92 6.30 -6.07
C VAL A 163 -16.34 7.62 -6.57
N GLY A 164 -15.46 8.27 -5.80
CA GLY A 164 -14.79 9.52 -6.18
C GLY A 164 -13.86 9.40 -7.41
N PRO A 165 -12.86 8.49 -7.39
CA PRO A 165 -11.95 8.24 -8.51
C PRO A 165 -12.66 7.95 -9.84
N ILE A 166 -13.79 7.22 -9.78
CA ILE A 166 -14.63 6.87 -10.94
C ILE A 166 -15.06 8.14 -11.69
N ALA A 167 -15.46 9.18 -10.96
CA ALA A 167 -15.95 10.44 -11.51
C ALA A 167 -14.86 11.51 -11.77
N ASN A 168 -13.63 11.34 -11.25
CA ASN A 168 -12.60 12.37 -11.38
C ASN A 168 -12.00 12.37 -12.81
N PRO A 169 -12.09 13.49 -13.58
CA PRO A 169 -11.64 13.58 -14.97
C PRO A 169 -10.15 13.28 -15.21
N ILE A 170 -9.30 13.35 -14.17
CA ILE A 170 -7.87 13.02 -14.24
C ILE A 170 -7.49 11.69 -13.60
N GLU A 171 -8.43 10.97 -12.97
CA GLU A 171 -8.23 9.61 -12.44
C GLU A 171 -8.86 8.57 -13.37
N MET A 172 -10.14 8.22 -13.19
CA MET A 172 -10.84 7.24 -14.04
C MET A 172 -11.78 7.90 -15.07
N GLY A 173 -12.13 9.17 -14.87
CA GLY A 173 -12.76 10.06 -15.85
C GLY A 173 -14.13 9.65 -16.42
N ASN A 174 -14.81 8.71 -15.79
CA ASN A 174 -16.15 8.26 -16.19
C ASN A 174 -17.23 9.17 -15.55
N THR A 175 -18.50 8.92 -15.86
CA THR A 175 -19.62 9.41 -15.04
C THR A 175 -20.16 8.26 -14.19
N HIS A 176 -20.81 8.56 -13.08
CA HIS A 176 -21.47 7.52 -12.26
C HIS A 176 -22.55 6.77 -13.04
N SER A 177 -23.31 7.48 -13.90
CA SER A 177 -24.27 6.87 -14.82
C SER A 177 -23.59 6.00 -15.88
N GLY A 178 -22.51 6.46 -16.52
CA GLY A 178 -21.76 5.69 -17.52
C GLY A 178 -21.07 4.44 -16.93
N CYS A 179 -20.63 4.52 -15.67
CA CYS A 179 -20.14 3.36 -14.93
C CYS A 179 -21.26 2.34 -14.69
N VAL A 180 -22.43 2.77 -14.23
CA VAL A 180 -23.61 1.91 -14.04
C VAL A 180 -24.09 1.30 -15.36
N GLU A 181 -24.13 2.08 -16.44
CA GLU A 181 -24.49 1.62 -17.79
C GLU A 181 -23.52 0.54 -18.28
N CYS A 182 -22.20 0.76 -18.17
CA CYS A 182 -21.17 -0.21 -18.53
C CYS A 182 -21.32 -1.54 -17.74
N LEU A 183 -21.49 -1.44 -16.42
CA LEU A 183 -21.69 -2.62 -15.56
C LEU A 183 -23.01 -3.35 -15.87
N SER A 184 -24.06 -2.63 -16.28
CA SER A 184 -25.37 -3.22 -16.64
C SER A 184 -25.30 -4.08 -17.90
N GLY A 185 -24.42 -3.72 -18.85
CA GLY A 185 -24.14 -4.52 -20.05
C GLY A 185 -23.38 -5.83 -19.77
N ILE A 186 -22.84 -6.02 -18.56
CA ILE A 186 -22.07 -7.20 -18.18
C ILE A 186 -22.94 -8.13 -17.33
N ALA A 187 -23.43 -9.22 -17.94
CA ALA A 187 -24.32 -10.17 -17.29
C ALA A 187 -23.78 -10.73 -15.95
N GLY A 188 -22.46 -10.91 -15.83
CA GLY A 188 -21.81 -11.34 -14.59
C GLY A 188 -21.87 -10.31 -13.46
N TYR A 189 -21.86 -9.01 -13.76
CA TYR A 189 -22.07 -7.98 -12.74
C TYR A 189 -23.54 -7.88 -12.39
N LYS A 190 -24.46 -7.83 -13.37
CA LYS A 190 -25.90 -7.81 -13.06
C LYS A 190 -26.32 -8.98 -12.17
N LEU A 191 -25.87 -10.21 -12.46
CA LEU A 191 -26.13 -11.39 -11.62
C LEU A 191 -25.58 -11.27 -10.19
N GLN A 192 -24.48 -10.54 -9.97
CA GLN A 192 -23.92 -10.30 -8.65
C GLN A 192 -24.70 -9.21 -7.91
N PHE A 193 -24.92 -8.06 -8.53
CA PHE A 193 -25.64 -6.95 -7.91
C PHE A 193 -27.08 -7.34 -7.55
N ASP A 194 -27.82 -7.98 -8.45
CA ASP A 194 -29.20 -8.47 -8.23
C ASP A 194 -29.29 -9.53 -7.09
N ALA A 195 -28.17 -10.15 -6.71
CA ALA A 195 -28.11 -11.21 -5.69
C ALA A 195 -27.46 -10.77 -4.37
N ILE A 196 -26.86 -9.58 -4.31
CA ILE A 196 -26.07 -9.08 -3.17
C ILE A 196 -26.70 -7.84 -2.53
N PHE A 197 -27.50 -7.08 -3.29
CA PHE A 197 -28.16 -5.86 -2.83
C PHE A 197 -29.63 -5.84 -3.27
N GLU A 198 -30.53 -5.42 -2.39
CA GLU A 198 -31.97 -5.35 -2.66
C GLU A 198 -32.29 -4.36 -3.80
N ASP A 199 -31.61 -3.21 -3.82
CA ASP A 199 -31.69 -2.19 -4.89
C ASP A 199 -30.83 -2.51 -6.12
N GLY A 200 -30.23 -3.70 -6.19
CA GLY A 200 -29.43 -4.18 -7.32
C GLY A 200 -28.25 -3.27 -7.70
N LEU A 201 -28.06 -3.05 -9.00
CA LEU A 201 -26.94 -2.26 -9.54
C LEU A 201 -27.25 -0.76 -9.55
N ASN A 202 -26.55 -0.03 -8.69
CA ASN A 202 -26.47 1.43 -8.65
C ASN A 202 -25.07 1.86 -8.16
N ILE A 203 -24.74 3.15 -8.21
CA ILE A 203 -23.40 3.65 -7.87
C ILE A 203 -23.06 3.47 -6.38
N ASP A 204 -24.04 3.62 -5.48
CA ASP A 204 -23.82 3.46 -4.05
C ASP A 204 -23.47 2.01 -3.70
N ASN A 205 -24.13 1.04 -4.35
CA ASN A 205 -23.81 -0.38 -4.23
C ASN A 205 -22.45 -0.75 -4.86
N VAL A 206 -22.01 -0.05 -5.91
CA VAL A 206 -20.61 -0.16 -6.42
C VAL A 206 -19.62 0.30 -5.35
N GLY A 207 -19.87 1.45 -4.71
CA GLY A 207 -19.08 1.95 -3.60
C GLY A 207 -19.05 1.00 -2.39
N LYS A 208 -20.22 0.45 -2.02
CA LYS A 208 -20.36 -0.53 -0.92
C LYS A 208 -19.62 -1.83 -1.18
N ALA A 209 -19.59 -2.31 -2.43
CA ALA A 209 -18.81 -3.49 -2.82
C ALA A 209 -17.30 -3.21 -2.73
N LEU A 210 -16.81 -2.15 -3.38
CA LEU A 210 -15.39 -1.74 -3.34
C LEU A 210 -14.90 -1.55 -1.90
N ALA A 211 -15.64 -0.78 -1.10
CA ALA A 211 -15.32 -0.53 0.30
C ALA A 211 -15.39 -1.80 1.19
N SER A 212 -16.16 -2.82 0.81
CA SER A 212 -16.12 -4.12 1.50
C SER A 212 -14.80 -4.85 1.23
N PHE A 213 -14.32 -4.84 -0.01
CA PHE A 213 -13.02 -5.42 -0.37
C PHE A 213 -11.86 -4.67 0.28
N GLU A 214 -11.83 -3.34 0.22
CA GLU A 214 -10.78 -2.52 0.82
C GLU A 214 -10.70 -2.62 2.34
N ARG A 215 -11.82 -2.86 3.04
CA ARG A 215 -11.80 -3.21 4.47
C ARG A 215 -11.16 -4.58 4.74
N ALA A 216 -11.31 -5.54 3.84
CA ALA A 216 -10.74 -6.87 3.97
C ALA A 216 -9.23 -6.94 3.63
N ILE A 217 -8.69 -5.93 2.91
CA ILE A 217 -7.26 -5.77 2.67
C ILE A 217 -6.58 -5.24 3.95
N VAL A 218 -6.02 -6.15 4.73
CA VAL A 218 -5.23 -5.84 5.93
C VAL A 218 -3.76 -6.24 5.80
N THR A 219 -2.91 -5.63 6.62
CA THR A 219 -1.52 -6.03 6.82
C THR A 219 -1.41 -7.06 7.95
N GLY A 220 -0.80 -8.22 7.68
CA GLY A 220 -0.43 -9.20 8.68
C GLY A 220 0.79 -8.78 9.53
N PRO A 221 1.13 -9.56 10.56
CA PRO A 221 2.15 -9.19 11.54
C PRO A 221 3.54 -9.02 10.94
N ALA A 222 4.26 -8.05 11.47
CA ALA A 222 5.68 -7.80 11.29
C ALA A 222 6.49 -8.39 12.47
N PRO A 223 7.83 -8.54 12.37
CA PRO A 223 8.67 -8.93 13.51
C PRO A 223 8.50 -8.04 14.76
N TYR A 224 8.18 -6.75 14.57
CA TYR A 224 7.81 -5.83 15.66
C TYR A 224 6.59 -6.33 16.45
N ASP A 225 5.57 -6.88 15.77
CA ASP A 225 4.31 -7.29 16.40
C ASP A 225 4.47 -8.55 17.28
N TYR A 226 5.59 -9.27 17.16
CA TYR A 226 6.00 -10.34 18.08
C TYR A 226 6.95 -9.83 19.17
N TYR A 227 7.90 -8.94 18.81
CA TYR A 227 8.94 -8.46 19.74
C TYR A 227 8.43 -7.43 20.75
N ALA A 228 7.57 -6.49 20.35
CA ALA A 228 7.07 -5.45 21.25
C ALA A 228 6.12 -5.96 22.36
N PRO A 229 5.34 -7.05 22.17
CA PRO A 229 4.72 -7.77 23.28
C PRO A 229 5.71 -8.40 24.26
N LEU A 230 6.76 -9.08 23.78
CA LEU A 230 7.78 -9.70 24.65
C LEU A 230 8.49 -8.66 25.52
N VAL A 231 8.97 -7.56 24.93
CA VAL A 231 9.65 -6.49 25.69
C VAL A 231 8.75 -5.90 26.77
N ARG A 232 7.47 -5.63 26.47
CA ARG A 232 6.53 -5.12 27.48
C ARG A 232 6.25 -6.14 28.58
N PHE A 233 6.25 -7.44 28.27
CA PHE A 233 6.11 -8.50 29.26
C PHE A 233 7.33 -8.53 30.20
N GLU A 234 8.54 -8.55 29.64
CA GLU A 234 9.81 -8.48 30.37
C GLU A 234 9.93 -7.21 31.23
N GLU A 235 9.41 -6.06 30.76
CA GLU A 235 9.36 -4.79 31.49
C GLU A 235 8.24 -4.74 32.57
N THR A 236 7.14 -5.50 32.42
CA THR A 236 6.00 -5.49 33.36
C THR A 236 6.20 -6.47 34.52
N PHE A 237 6.72 -7.65 34.23
CA PHE A 237 6.87 -8.77 35.17
C PHE A 237 8.33 -8.96 35.61
N ALA A 238 9.14 -7.89 35.57
CA ALA A 238 10.60 -7.95 35.72
C ALA A 238 11.06 -8.66 37.00
N ASP A 239 10.37 -8.39 38.12
CA ASP A 239 10.64 -9.01 39.42
C ASP A 239 10.08 -10.45 39.52
N ASP A 240 9.02 -10.77 38.76
CA ASP A 240 8.40 -12.10 38.71
C ASP A 240 9.14 -13.07 37.78
N LEU A 241 10.03 -12.58 36.89
CA LEU A 241 10.76 -13.39 35.90
C LEU A 241 11.60 -14.52 36.52
N GLU A 242 12.05 -14.37 37.77
CA GLU A 242 12.80 -15.42 38.50
C GLU A 242 11.90 -16.46 39.18
N TYR A 243 10.61 -16.16 39.37
CA TYR A 243 9.62 -17.04 40.03
C TYR A 243 8.66 -17.74 39.05
N LEU A 244 8.86 -17.62 37.73
CA LEU A 244 7.94 -18.13 36.71
C LEU A 244 7.62 -19.63 36.80
N ASP A 245 8.52 -20.47 37.33
CA ASP A 245 8.23 -21.89 37.54
C ASP A 245 7.17 -22.15 38.63
N GLU A 246 6.90 -21.16 39.49
CA GLU A 246 5.80 -21.16 40.47
C GLU A 246 4.49 -20.56 39.89
N GLU A 247 4.58 -19.79 38.80
CA GLU A 247 3.46 -19.10 38.13
C GLU A 247 3.18 -19.67 36.71
N PRO A 248 2.56 -20.86 36.60
CA PRO A 248 2.54 -21.65 35.35
C PRO A 248 1.80 -20.99 34.18
N GLU A 249 0.75 -20.20 34.43
CA GLU A 249 0.04 -19.49 33.38
C GLU A 249 0.78 -18.22 32.92
N LEU A 250 1.58 -17.59 33.80
CA LEU A 250 2.46 -16.47 33.44
C LEU A 250 3.65 -16.99 32.61
N LYS A 251 4.27 -18.10 33.05
CA LYS A 251 5.32 -18.79 32.30
C LYS A 251 4.88 -19.22 30.91
N LYS A 252 3.68 -19.79 30.78
CA LYS A 252 3.06 -20.19 29.52
C LYS A 252 2.86 -19.02 28.55
N GLN A 253 2.51 -17.82 29.06
CA GLN A 253 2.48 -16.59 28.25
C GLN A 253 3.89 -16.18 27.81
N TYR A 254 4.86 -16.17 28.73
CA TYR A 254 6.25 -15.82 28.43
C TYR A 254 6.90 -16.76 27.39
N ASP A 255 6.69 -18.07 27.53
CA ASP A 255 7.21 -19.08 26.60
C ASP A 255 6.59 -18.94 25.20
N ALA A 256 5.28 -18.64 25.10
CA ALA A 256 4.63 -18.35 23.82
C ALA A 256 5.15 -17.05 23.16
N LEU A 257 5.43 -16.00 23.96
CA LEU A 257 6.02 -14.76 23.46
C LEU A 257 7.45 -14.97 22.95
N LYS A 258 8.29 -15.70 23.69
CA LYS A 258 9.64 -16.08 23.26
C LYS A 258 9.62 -16.94 21.99
N GLN A 259 8.69 -17.90 21.88
CA GLN A 259 8.51 -18.70 20.66
C GLN A 259 8.18 -17.81 19.46
N GLY A 260 7.21 -16.90 19.59
CA GLY A 260 6.85 -15.96 18.52
C GLY A 260 8.03 -15.09 18.05
N VAL A 261 8.87 -14.64 18.98
CA VAL A 261 10.10 -13.88 18.66
C VAL A 261 11.18 -14.76 18.02
N ALA A 262 11.30 -16.03 18.40
CA ALA A 262 12.23 -16.98 17.79
C ALA A 262 11.84 -17.36 16.35
N GLU A 263 10.53 -17.50 16.08
CA GLU A 263 9.99 -17.76 14.73
C GLU A 263 10.03 -16.51 13.83
N HIS A 264 9.86 -15.32 14.42
CA HIS A 264 9.79 -14.04 13.72
C HIS A 264 10.83 -13.01 14.20
N PRO A 265 12.14 -13.31 14.10
CA PRO A 265 13.19 -12.51 14.75
C PRO A 265 13.34 -11.11 14.15
N MET A 266 13.40 -10.12 15.05
CA MET A 266 13.69 -8.71 14.77
C MET A 266 15.21 -8.46 14.92
N SER A 267 15.84 -7.81 13.94
CA SER A 267 17.30 -7.57 13.95
C SER A 267 17.73 -6.55 15.00
N GLU A 268 18.98 -6.61 15.47
CA GLU A 268 19.50 -5.65 16.47
C GLU A 268 19.45 -4.19 15.98
N SER A 269 19.63 -3.97 14.67
CA SER A 269 19.45 -2.67 14.05
C SER A 269 18.00 -2.19 14.18
N ALA A 270 17.04 -3.10 14.01
CA ALA A 270 15.62 -2.81 14.18
C ALA A 270 15.23 -2.57 15.65
N LYS A 271 15.78 -3.34 16.59
CA LYS A 271 15.56 -3.11 18.04
C LYS A 271 16.05 -1.73 18.48
N ARG A 272 17.21 -1.29 17.97
CA ARG A 272 17.69 0.10 18.18
C ARG A 272 16.77 1.14 17.53
N GLY A 273 16.33 0.90 16.30
CA GLY A 273 15.36 1.76 15.60
C GLY A 273 14.05 1.93 16.39
N MET A 274 13.50 0.84 16.91
CA MET A 274 12.32 0.82 17.78
C MET A 274 12.51 1.70 19.02
N LYS A 275 13.62 1.53 19.76
CA LYS A 275 13.92 2.32 20.97
C LYS A 275 14.11 3.82 20.70
N LEU A 276 14.43 4.22 19.46
CA LEU A 276 14.39 5.62 19.03
C LEU A 276 12.96 6.08 18.71
N THR A 277 12.25 5.36 17.84
CA THR A 277 10.90 5.69 17.34
C THR A 277 9.86 5.81 18.45
N PHE A 278 9.85 4.86 19.39
CA PHE A 278 8.94 4.81 20.54
C PHE A 278 9.53 5.50 21.80
N GLY A 279 10.66 6.19 21.64
CA GLY A 279 11.38 6.89 22.71
C GLY A 279 11.86 8.26 22.25
N LYS A 280 13.18 8.46 22.19
CA LYS A 280 13.81 9.80 22.03
C LYS A 280 13.48 10.55 20.73
N ALA A 281 12.97 9.90 19.68
CA ALA A 281 12.48 10.56 18.47
C ALA A 281 10.99 10.98 18.55
N ASN A 282 10.26 10.49 19.56
CA ASN A 282 8.86 10.78 19.85
C ASN A 282 7.91 10.57 18.65
N CYS A 283 8.22 9.65 17.71
CA CYS A 283 7.43 9.46 16.48
C CYS A 283 5.97 9.09 16.81
N THR A 284 5.78 8.38 17.92
CA THR A 284 4.52 8.03 18.57
C THR A 284 3.59 9.20 18.87
N ALA A 285 4.07 10.44 18.94
CA ALA A 285 3.20 11.62 19.10
C ALA A 285 2.23 11.85 17.92
N CYS A 286 2.47 11.21 16.77
CA CYS A 286 1.51 11.13 15.65
C CYS A 286 1.28 9.68 15.22
N HIS A 287 2.34 8.86 15.17
CA HIS A 287 2.26 7.47 14.70
C HIS A 287 2.01 6.48 15.84
N ALA A 288 0.81 6.53 16.42
CA ALA A 288 0.40 5.73 17.59
C ALA A 288 -0.47 4.51 17.25
N GLY A 289 -0.76 3.67 18.26
CA GLY A 289 -1.75 2.59 18.20
C GLY A 289 -1.42 1.44 17.25
N GLY A 290 -2.35 0.48 17.14
CA GLY A 290 -2.16 -0.73 16.33
C GLY A 290 -1.98 -0.50 14.83
N ASN A 291 -2.28 0.69 14.30
CA ASN A 291 -2.07 1.06 12.88
C ASN A 291 -0.91 2.07 12.68
N PHE A 292 -0.18 2.46 13.72
CA PHE A 292 0.88 3.48 13.67
C PHE A 292 0.44 4.81 13.01
N THR A 293 -0.73 5.30 13.41
CA THR A 293 -1.32 6.59 13.05
C THR A 293 -2.38 6.97 14.09
N ASP A 294 -2.45 8.26 14.42
CA ASP A 294 -3.47 8.89 15.26
C ASP A 294 -4.73 9.27 14.47
N GLU A 295 -4.72 9.09 13.14
CA GLU A 295 -5.76 9.52 12.19
C GLU A 295 -6.07 11.04 12.25
N GLN A 296 -5.19 11.85 12.85
CA GLN A 296 -5.30 13.31 12.94
C GLN A 296 -4.57 14.02 11.79
N TYR A 297 -4.75 15.34 11.69
CA TYR A 297 -4.20 16.19 10.64
C TYR A 297 -3.07 17.05 11.18
N HIS A 298 -1.87 16.95 10.60
CA HIS A 298 -0.68 17.67 11.03
C HIS A 298 0.00 18.38 9.86
N ASN A 299 0.46 19.62 10.08
CA ASN A 299 1.21 20.36 9.07
C ASN A 299 2.71 20.03 9.17
N LEU A 300 3.28 19.44 8.12
CA LEU A 300 4.70 19.13 8.03
C LEU A 300 5.51 20.09 7.13
N GLY A 301 4.88 21.11 6.55
CA GLY A 301 5.54 22.13 5.72
C GLY A 301 6.01 21.66 4.34
N VAL A 302 5.83 20.37 4.03
CA VAL A 302 6.00 19.79 2.69
C VAL A 302 5.08 20.54 1.70
N GLY A 303 5.56 20.82 0.50
CA GLY A 303 4.83 21.59 -0.52
C GLY A 303 4.67 23.10 -0.25
N MET A 304 4.68 23.55 1.01
CA MET A 304 4.27 24.91 1.42
C MET A 304 5.13 26.07 0.90
N ALA A 305 6.29 25.79 0.29
CA ALA A 305 7.16 26.81 -0.33
C ALA A 305 6.96 26.96 -1.86
N ALA A 306 6.04 26.21 -2.46
CA ALA A 306 5.67 26.36 -3.87
C ALA A 306 4.87 27.66 -4.11
N GLU A 307 4.85 28.14 -5.36
CA GLU A 307 4.03 29.31 -5.78
C GLU A 307 2.53 29.08 -5.50
N LYS A 308 2.08 27.83 -5.66
CA LYS A 308 0.71 27.37 -5.43
C LYS A 308 0.77 26.12 -4.55
N PRO A 309 0.90 26.28 -3.22
CA PRO A 309 1.08 25.16 -2.31
C PRO A 309 -0.23 24.41 -2.09
N ASP A 310 -0.14 23.09 -1.92
CA ASP A 310 -1.26 22.26 -1.49
C ASP A 310 -1.66 22.64 -0.05
N LEU A 311 -2.87 23.16 0.13
CA LEU A 311 -3.37 23.62 1.43
C LEU A 311 -3.93 22.50 2.30
N GLY A 312 -4.08 21.28 1.75
CA GLY A 312 -4.52 20.09 2.48
C GLY A 312 -5.86 20.26 3.18
N ARG A 313 -5.89 19.94 4.49
CA ARG A 313 -7.11 19.93 5.31
C ARG A 313 -7.86 21.27 5.32
N PHE A 314 -7.17 22.41 5.22
CA PHE A 314 -7.79 23.74 5.10
C PHE A 314 -8.75 23.85 3.92
N GLU A 315 -8.52 23.13 2.81
CA GLU A 315 -9.45 23.13 1.67
C GLU A 315 -10.85 22.63 2.06
N ILE A 316 -10.94 21.81 3.12
CA ILE A 316 -12.17 21.21 3.62
C ILE A 316 -12.71 21.96 4.84
N SER A 317 -11.87 22.21 5.85
CA SER A 317 -12.31 22.80 7.13
C SER A 317 -12.43 24.32 7.13
N LYS A 318 -11.69 25.01 6.24
CA LYS A 318 -11.49 26.47 6.20
C LYS A 318 -10.90 27.08 7.50
N ASP A 319 -10.39 26.26 8.41
CA ASP A 319 -9.73 26.71 9.64
C ASP A 319 -8.24 26.93 9.38
N GLU A 320 -7.73 28.14 9.62
CA GLU A 320 -6.33 28.52 9.35
C GLU A 320 -5.30 27.61 10.04
N LYS A 321 -5.64 26.96 11.17
CA LYS A 321 -4.73 25.99 11.84
C LYS A 321 -4.46 24.75 10.97
N ASP A 322 -5.40 24.41 10.08
CA ASP A 322 -5.36 23.25 9.20
C ASP A 322 -4.63 23.54 7.87
N ARG A 323 -4.12 24.77 7.68
CA ARG A 323 -3.41 25.20 6.46
C ARG A 323 -2.14 24.39 6.26
N GLY A 324 -2.10 23.57 5.20
CA GLY A 324 -0.99 22.66 4.92
C GLY A 324 -0.95 21.43 5.85
N ALA A 325 -2.03 21.16 6.58
CA ALA A 325 -2.15 19.96 7.41
C ALA A 325 -2.70 18.78 6.61
N PHE A 326 -2.13 17.60 6.83
CA PHE A 326 -2.52 16.36 6.16
C PHE A 326 -2.67 15.23 7.17
N LYS A 327 -3.53 14.26 6.87
CA LYS A 327 -3.79 13.12 7.75
C LYS A 327 -2.54 12.28 7.93
N THR A 328 -2.24 11.89 9.17
CA THR A 328 -1.12 11.00 9.49
C THR A 328 -1.24 9.67 8.72
N PRO A 329 -0.30 9.32 7.83
CA PRO A 329 -0.31 8.02 7.17
C PRO A 329 0.13 6.92 8.15
N THR A 330 -0.38 5.70 7.93
CA THR A 330 0.10 4.52 8.67
C THR A 330 1.58 4.25 8.39
N MET A 331 2.36 3.92 9.42
CA MET A 331 3.73 3.39 9.22
C MET A 331 3.77 1.89 8.96
N ARG A 332 2.64 1.15 9.06
CA ARG A 332 2.62 -0.28 8.69
C ARG A 332 3.00 -0.38 7.23
N ASN A 333 3.96 -1.26 6.93
CA ASN A 333 4.41 -1.56 5.56
C ASN A 333 4.89 -0.37 4.70
N VAL A 334 5.20 0.77 5.30
CA VAL A 334 5.72 1.96 4.60
C VAL A 334 6.89 1.67 3.66
N ALA A 335 7.78 0.74 4.01
CA ALA A 335 8.92 0.35 3.16
C ALA A 335 8.53 -0.30 1.81
N ALA A 336 7.26 -0.64 1.58
CA ALA A 336 6.73 -1.20 0.35
C ALA A 336 6.05 -0.15 -0.56
N SER A 337 5.82 1.07 -0.08
CA SER A 337 5.04 2.12 -0.76
C SER A 337 5.79 3.45 -0.90
N PRO A 338 6.96 3.51 -1.55
CA PRO A 338 7.57 4.76 -2.01
C PRO A 338 6.88 5.29 -3.29
N PRO A 339 6.99 6.59 -3.60
CA PRO A 339 7.59 7.65 -2.78
C PRO A 339 6.66 8.09 -1.62
N TYR A 340 7.15 8.99 -0.76
CA TYR A 340 6.50 9.37 0.48
C TYR A 340 6.12 10.87 0.51
N MET A 341 5.23 11.20 1.44
CA MET A 341 4.48 12.47 1.57
C MET A 341 3.38 12.65 0.52
N HIS A 342 2.42 13.55 0.80
CA HIS A 342 1.30 13.85 -0.09
C HIS A 342 1.73 14.32 -1.48
N ASP A 343 2.92 14.92 -1.60
CA ASP A 343 3.50 15.42 -2.86
C ASP A 343 4.44 14.42 -3.55
N GLY A 344 4.68 13.25 -2.94
CA GLY A 344 5.63 12.24 -3.42
C GLY A 344 7.09 12.73 -3.50
N SER A 345 7.46 13.86 -2.88
CA SER A 345 8.80 14.43 -2.98
C SER A 345 9.89 13.54 -2.38
N GLN A 346 9.54 12.73 -1.38
CA GLN A 346 10.49 11.95 -0.62
C GLN A 346 10.66 10.55 -1.22
N LYS A 347 11.69 10.35 -2.04
CA LYS A 347 12.00 9.04 -2.66
C LYS A 347 12.42 7.94 -1.65
N THR A 348 12.65 8.29 -0.37
CA THR A 348 13.15 7.36 0.65
C THR A 348 12.51 7.60 2.01
N THR A 349 12.32 6.53 2.79
CA THR A 349 11.85 6.59 4.19
C THR A 349 12.79 7.44 5.06
N ARG A 350 14.09 7.42 4.72
CA ARG A 350 15.15 8.21 5.34
C ARG A 350 15.01 9.71 5.06
N GLY A 351 14.68 10.10 3.83
CA GLY A 351 14.36 11.50 3.47
C GLY A 351 13.13 11.99 4.21
N SER A 352 12.04 11.20 4.17
CA SER A 352 10.82 11.46 4.95
C SER A 352 11.10 11.65 6.45
N GLY A 353 11.85 10.74 7.07
CA GLY A 353 12.25 10.85 8.47
C GLY A 353 13.13 12.07 8.79
N ARG A 354 13.98 12.52 7.86
CA ARG A 354 14.73 13.79 8.00
C ARG A 354 13.77 14.98 8.02
N VAL A 355 12.79 15.04 7.11
CA VAL A 355 11.80 16.14 7.03
C VAL A 355 10.97 16.24 8.31
N VAL A 356 10.46 15.10 8.81
CA VAL A 356 9.70 15.05 10.08
C VAL A 356 10.57 15.50 11.26
N ARG A 357 11.82 15.02 11.35
CA ARG A 357 12.74 15.45 12.41
C ARG A 357 13.08 16.93 12.30
N SER A 358 13.39 17.44 11.11
CA SER A 358 13.81 18.83 10.93
C SER A 358 12.73 19.83 11.33
N ARG A 359 11.45 19.55 11.03
CA ARG A 359 10.35 20.43 11.47
C ARG A 359 10.12 20.38 12.97
N ARG A 360 10.07 19.20 13.57
CA ARG A 360 9.98 19.05 15.04
C ARG A 360 11.16 19.72 15.76
N THR A 361 12.37 19.64 15.20
CA THR A 361 13.47 20.46 15.71
C THR A 361 13.25 21.94 15.46
N SER A 362 12.72 22.41 14.32
CA SER A 362 12.44 23.85 14.14
C SER A 362 11.40 24.40 15.12
N GLU A 363 10.42 23.57 15.52
CA GLU A 363 9.45 23.88 16.57
C GLU A 363 10.10 23.90 17.97
N SER A 364 11.14 23.10 18.21
CA SER A 364 11.94 23.13 19.45
C SER A 364 13.14 24.09 19.41
N MET A 365 13.55 24.60 18.25
CA MET A 365 14.77 25.42 18.04
C MET A 365 14.62 26.87 18.49
N ALA A 366 13.51 27.21 19.16
CA ALA A 366 13.53 28.26 20.17
C ALA A 366 14.63 27.98 21.24
N GLU A 367 14.99 26.71 21.45
CA GLU A 367 16.13 26.29 22.26
C GLU A 367 17.04 25.26 21.54
N ARG A 368 18.32 25.64 21.37
CA ARG A 368 19.51 24.77 21.17
C ARG A 368 19.63 24.01 19.83
N GLN A 369 20.44 24.58 18.94
CA GLN A 369 21.21 23.82 17.96
C GLN A 369 22.29 22.99 18.67
N ASP A 370 22.46 21.71 18.30
CA ASP A 370 23.61 21.25 17.50
C ASP A 370 23.42 19.76 17.07
N GLN A 371 24.39 19.20 16.34
CA GLN A 371 24.58 17.79 15.97
C GLN A 371 23.61 17.20 14.93
N ALA A 372 23.98 17.36 13.65
CA ALA A 372 23.47 16.57 12.53
C ALA A 372 24.61 16.12 11.60
N ALA A 373 24.91 14.83 11.56
CA ALA A 373 25.87 14.23 10.63
C ALA A 373 25.48 12.78 10.24
N GLU A 374 25.94 12.37 9.06
CA GLU A 374 26.16 11.00 8.60
C GLU A 374 25.05 9.94 8.80
N VAL A 375 24.07 9.94 7.89
CA VAL A 375 23.07 8.86 7.76
C VAL A 375 22.66 8.70 6.29
N ASP A 376 23.30 7.83 5.50
CA ASP A 376 22.93 7.54 4.08
C ASP A 376 22.51 6.07 3.81
N GLY A 377 21.64 5.86 2.81
CA GLY A 377 21.21 4.53 2.34
C GLY A 377 19.71 4.37 2.02
N THR A 378 19.40 3.98 0.79
CA THR A 378 18.08 3.52 0.32
C THR A 378 17.89 2.02 0.65
N GLY A 379 16.79 1.61 1.30
CA GLY A 379 16.58 0.20 1.67
C GLY A 379 15.13 -0.28 1.58
N LYS A 380 14.93 -1.46 0.98
CA LYS A 380 13.66 -2.21 0.99
C LYS A 380 13.67 -3.23 2.14
N GLY A 381 12.69 -3.13 3.05
CA GLY A 381 12.51 -4.09 4.15
C GLY A 381 11.47 -5.18 3.83
N ARG A 382 11.55 -6.34 4.48
CA ARG A 382 10.48 -7.34 4.45
C ARG A 382 9.26 -6.89 5.27
N SER A 383 8.44 -6.02 4.67
CA SER A 383 7.07 -5.68 5.12
C SER A 383 6.30 -6.87 5.68
N GLY A 384 5.47 -6.64 6.70
CA GLY A 384 4.46 -7.61 7.13
C GLY A 384 3.57 -8.02 5.95
N ARG A 385 3.12 -9.27 5.90
CA ARG A 385 2.45 -9.81 4.71
C ARG A 385 1.19 -9.00 4.38
N ILE A 386 1.13 -8.40 3.19
CA ILE A 386 -0.13 -7.84 2.67
C ILE A 386 -0.86 -8.95 1.92
N TYR A 387 -2.19 -9.00 2.06
CA TYR A 387 -3.05 -10.03 1.49
C TYR A 387 -3.91 -9.46 0.35
N GLY A 388 -4.36 -10.31 -0.58
CA GLY A 388 -5.16 -9.91 -1.75
C GLY A 388 -4.41 -9.77 -3.07
N ARG A 389 -3.24 -10.43 -3.23
CA ARG A 389 -2.49 -10.49 -4.50
C ARG A 389 -3.35 -11.01 -5.65
N ARG A 390 -3.03 -10.59 -6.88
CA ARG A 390 -3.68 -11.03 -8.14
C ARG A 390 -3.76 -12.56 -8.25
N PHE A 391 -4.97 -13.08 -8.06
CA PHE A 391 -5.48 -14.33 -8.62
C PHE A 391 -6.85 -13.99 -9.16
N ASP A 392 -7.06 -14.08 -10.47
CA ASP A 392 -8.26 -13.48 -11.06
C ASP A 392 -8.86 -14.31 -12.19
N ARG A 393 -9.79 -15.19 -11.80
CA ARG A 393 -10.84 -15.68 -12.69
C ARG A 393 -11.86 -14.58 -12.88
N ARG A 394 -11.67 -13.72 -13.88
CA ARG A 394 -12.68 -12.68 -14.22
C ARG A 394 -13.80 -13.28 -15.05
N PHE A 395 -14.98 -12.68 -14.97
CA PHE A 395 -16.11 -13.07 -15.80
C PHE A 395 -15.80 -12.75 -17.27
N SER A 396 -15.86 -13.76 -18.16
CA SER A 396 -15.58 -13.56 -19.59
C SER A 396 -16.73 -12.83 -20.28
N THR A 397 -16.44 -11.92 -21.22
CA THR A 397 -17.45 -10.99 -21.77
C THR A 397 -17.43 -10.78 -23.29
N ASP A 398 -16.75 -11.61 -24.08
CA ASP A 398 -16.68 -11.36 -25.54
C ASP A 398 -16.61 -12.64 -26.41
N PRO A 399 -17.51 -12.83 -27.39
CA PRO A 399 -17.37 -13.81 -28.46
C PRO A 399 -16.48 -13.35 -29.64
N ALA A 400 -15.97 -12.11 -29.66
CA ALA A 400 -15.46 -11.45 -30.87
C ALA A 400 -14.03 -10.86 -30.83
N ARG A 401 -13.34 -10.71 -29.67
CA ARG A 401 -11.93 -10.25 -29.64
C ARG A 401 -10.96 -11.15 -28.85
N PRO A 402 -9.77 -11.43 -29.41
CA PRO A 402 -8.66 -12.07 -28.69
C PRO A 402 -7.71 -11.07 -28.00
N PHE A 403 -6.82 -11.63 -27.18
CA PHE A 403 -5.67 -11.02 -26.49
C PHE A 403 -5.99 -10.21 -25.21
N SER A 404 -5.14 -10.20 -24.18
CA SER A 404 -3.83 -10.88 -24.00
C SER A 404 -3.70 -11.54 -22.61
N ARG A 405 -2.91 -12.62 -22.53
CA ARG A 405 -2.46 -13.14 -21.22
C ARG A 405 -1.46 -12.13 -20.64
N VAL A 406 -1.74 -11.59 -19.45
CA VAL A 406 -0.70 -10.99 -18.61
C VAL A 406 0.12 -12.14 -18.01
N SER A 407 1.09 -12.63 -18.79
CA SER A 407 2.05 -13.62 -18.32
C SER A 407 3.07 -12.95 -17.40
N VAL A 408 2.95 -13.17 -16.10
CA VAL A 408 4.06 -12.92 -15.17
C VAL A 408 5.21 -13.85 -15.55
N SER A 409 6.38 -13.30 -15.84
CA SER A 409 7.57 -14.08 -16.20
C SER A 409 8.38 -14.46 -14.95
N ASP A 410 8.94 -15.67 -14.93
CA ASP A 410 9.75 -16.21 -13.80
C ASP A 410 11.09 -15.48 -13.58
N ALA A 411 11.31 -14.32 -14.21
CA ALA A 411 12.59 -13.63 -14.36
C ALA A 411 13.00 -12.76 -13.15
N THR A 412 12.74 -13.20 -11.92
CA THR A 412 13.18 -12.51 -10.69
C THR A 412 13.79 -13.46 -9.63
N ARG A 413 14.48 -14.51 -10.07
CA ARG A 413 15.41 -15.28 -9.23
C ARG A 413 16.87 -14.84 -9.46
N SER A 414 17.56 -14.51 -8.37
CA SER A 414 19.01 -14.22 -8.27
C SER A 414 19.53 -12.89 -8.83
N LYS A 415 19.91 -11.97 -7.92
CA LYS A 415 21.29 -11.44 -7.80
C LYS A 415 21.47 -10.51 -6.58
N VAL A 416 22.74 -10.16 -6.32
CA VAL A 416 23.27 -9.21 -5.31
C VAL A 416 23.34 -9.74 -3.87
N ALA A 417 24.48 -9.48 -3.20
CA ALA A 417 24.75 -9.82 -1.80
C ALA A 417 25.76 -8.83 -1.18
N LYS A 418 25.71 -8.69 0.17
CA LYS A 418 26.63 -7.95 1.07
C LYS A 418 26.71 -6.41 0.92
N THR A 419 26.19 -5.67 1.92
CA THR A 419 26.88 -4.65 2.77
C THR A 419 25.83 -3.94 3.67
N PHE A 420 26.27 -3.33 4.78
CA PHE A 420 25.47 -2.78 5.90
C PHE A 420 25.12 -1.27 5.76
N ASP A 421 24.30 -0.62 6.59
CA ASP A 421 23.01 -0.97 7.25
C ASP A 421 22.44 0.28 7.99
N LEU A 422 21.22 0.73 7.65
CA LEU A 422 20.30 1.43 8.58
C LEU A 422 18.88 1.53 7.99
N VAL A 423 17.89 1.70 8.86
CA VAL A 423 16.42 1.72 8.62
C VAL A 423 15.82 0.32 8.55
N ALA A 424 15.62 -0.24 9.74
CA ALA A 424 14.73 -1.37 9.96
C ALA A 424 13.79 -1.06 11.13
N ILE A 425 12.50 -1.23 10.92
CA ILE A 425 11.51 -1.62 11.95
C ILE A 425 10.79 -2.90 11.50
N ILE A 426 10.86 -3.21 10.19
CA ILE A 426 10.16 -4.31 9.52
C ILE A 426 11.11 -4.97 8.49
N SER A 427 12.20 -5.62 8.93
CA SER A 427 13.04 -6.51 8.09
C SER A 427 14.05 -7.41 8.83
N ARG A 428 14.33 -8.59 8.25
CA ARG A 428 15.49 -9.50 8.47
C ARG A 428 16.72 -9.04 7.64
N ASP A 429 17.94 -9.58 7.78
CA ASP A 429 18.37 -10.88 8.35
C ASP A 429 19.78 -10.84 8.98
N ALA A 430 20.21 -11.95 9.62
CA ALA A 430 21.51 -12.10 10.28
C ALA A 430 22.53 -12.95 9.48
N SER A 431 23.81 -12.87 9.86
CA SER A 431 24.72 -14.03 9.87
C SER A 431 25.98 -13.73 10.69
N GLU A 432 26.27 -14.56 11.69
CA GLU A 432 27.61 -14.68 12.26
C GLU A 432 28.45 -15.65 11.42
N ASN A 433 29.77 -15.49 11.43
CA ASN A 433 30.71 -16.57 11.15
C ASN A 433 32.07 -16.24 11.75
N VAL A 434 32.35 -16.79 12.94
CA VAL A 434 33.67 -16.73 13.56
C VAL A 434 34.61 -17.68 12.81
N ARG A 435 35.70 -17.15 12.24
CA ARG A 435 36.92 -17.92 11.96
C ARG A 435 38.18 -17.02 11.92
N LEU A 436 39.01 -17.28 12.92
CA LEU A 436 40.42 -16.96 13.16
C LEU A 436 41.29 -16.48 11.97
N ARG A 437 42.25 -15.60 12.28
CA ARG A 437 43.40 -15.25 11.41
C ARG A 437 44.28 -16.48 11.12
N PRO A 438 45.10 -16.42 10.06
CA PRO A 438 46.54 -16.20 10.30
C PRO A 438 47.12 -15.00 9.54
N GLU A 439 48.45 -14.82 9.61
CA GLU A 439 49.23 -13.69 9.09
C GLU A 439 49.97 -14.04 7.78
N ALA A 440 51.02 -13.27 7.43
CA ALA A 440 51.95 -13.39 6.27
C ALA A 440 51.44 -12.84 4.91
N ASP A 441 52.27 -12.21 4.05
CA ASP A 441 53.54 -11.49 4.27
C ASP A 441 53.83 -10.52 3.08
N ILE A 442 54.90 -9.72 3.15
CA ILE A 442 55.31 -8.67 2.18
C ILE A 442 56.34 -9.13 1.13
N SER A 443 56.11 -8.82 -0.16
CA SER A 443 57.10 -8.63 -1.25
C SER A 443 56.40 -8.53 -2.63
N SER A 444 56.97 -7.98 -3.72
CA SER A 444 57.99 -6.94 -3.93
C SER A 444 57.87 -6.39 -5.39
N ALA A 445 58.85 -5.61 -5.88
CA ALA A 445 58.91 -4.90 -7.19
C ALA A 445 57.90 -3.73 -7.36
N VAL A 446 58.24 -2.44 -7.56
CA VAL A 446 59.41 -1.65 -8.06
C VAL A 446 59.33 -1.20 -9.53
N ALA A 447 58.82 0.03 -9.71
CA ALA A 447 59.18 1.04 -10.73
C ALA A 447 58.84 0.73 -12.22
N VAL A 448 58.85 1.67 -13.19
CA VAL A 448 59.38 3.06 -13.29
C VAL A 448 58.37 3.97 -14.02
N ARG A 449 58.41 5.30 -13.78
CA ARG A 449 57.95 6.33 -14.74
C ARG A 449 59.14 7.20 -15.16
N PRO A 450 59.12 7.82 -16.36
CA PRO A 450 59.34 9.26 -16.39
C PRO A 450 58.43 10.06 -17.35
N ARG A 451 58.40 11.36 -17.07
CA ARG A 451 58.00 12.52 -17.88
C ARG A 451 59.06 12.82 -18.97
N ASP A 452 58.94 13.73 -19.94
CA ASP A 452 57.93 14.70 -20.43
C ASP A 452 58.19 14.91 -21.95
N VAL A 453 57.35 15.68 -22.67
CA VAL A 453 57.71 16.73 -23.66
C VAL A 453 56.44 17.16 -24.43
N ALA A 454 56.35 18.45 -24.77
CA ALA A 454 55.22 19.06 -25.48
C ALA A 454 55.58 19.48 -26.91
N ASN A 455 54.57 19.75 -27.75
CA ASN A 455 54.65 20.86 -28.70
C ASN A 455 53.26 21.43 -29.06
N GLU A 456 53.24 22.65 -29.58
CA GLU A 456 52.05 23.42 -29.98
C GLU A 456 51.51 23.06 -31.37
N LEU A 457 50.30 23.54 -31.72
CA LEU A 457 50.03 24.22 -33.00
C LEU A 457 48.65 24.91 -33.05
N GLN A 458 48.67 26.25 -32.89
CA GLN A 458 47.89 27.30 -33.58
C GLN A 458 46.35 27.22 -33.76
N ARG A 459 45.68 28.31 -33.34
CA ARG A 459 44.48 28.90 -34.01
C ARG A 459 44.91 29.99 -35.01
N PRO A 460 43.99 30.55 -35.83
CA PRO A 460 43.58 31.96 -35.57
C PRO A 460 42.08 32.30 -35.85
N GLU A 461 41.69 33.56 -35.57
CA GLU A 461 40.34 34.21 -35.64
C GLU A 461 40.52 35.70 -36.13
N ALA A 462 39.52 36.50 -36.58
CA ALA A 462 38.06 36.34 -36.68
C ALA A 462 37.52 36.38 -38.16
N ASP A 463 36.69 37.27 -38.74
CA ASP A 463 36.08 38.60 -38.44
C ASP A 463 34.74 38.74 -39.25
N THR A 464 33.58 39.22 -38.75
CA THR A 464 33.01 40.59 -38.47
C THR A 464 32.38 41.40 -39.65
N MET A 465 31.44 42.33 -39.31
CA MET A 465 30.70 43.34 -40.14
C MET A 465 29.52 42.85 -41.03
N THR A 466 28.39 43.57 -41.23
CA THR A 466 27.90 44.92 -40.78
C THR A 466 26.35 45.05 -40.80
N ASP A 467 25.78 46.05 -40.11
CA ASP A 467 24.34 46.37 -39.98
C ASP A 467 23.71 47.23 -41.12
N VAL A 468 22.36 47.18 -41.30
CA VAL A 468 21.49 48.32 -41.74
C VAL A 468 20.01 48.23 -41.25
N ASN A 469 19.64 49.08 -40.27
CA ASN A 469 18.42 49.89 -40.07
C ASN A 469 16.94 49.50 -40.46
N VAL A 470 16.04 49.67 -39.45
CA VAL A 470 14.81 50.56 -39.40
C VAL A 470 13.37 50.08 -39.71
N SER A 471 12.43 50.67 -38.96
CA SER A 471 10.93 50.68 -38.98
C SER A 471 10.22 49.46 -38.37
N ALA A 472 9.24 49.53 -37.44
CA ALA A 472 8.42 50.57 -36.79
C ALA A 472 7.05 50.93 -37.43
N SER A 473 6.04 51.11 -36.55
CA SER A 473 4.58 51.26 -36.80
C SER A 473 3.81 49.94 -36.98
N GLY A 474 2.62 49.73 -36.40
CA GLY A 474 1.94 50.51 -35.35
C GLY A 474 0.46 50.13 -35.12
N LEU A 475 0.01 50.29 -33.86
CA LEU A 475 -1.37 50.56 -33.37
C LEU A 475 -2.58 49.69 -33.83
N GLY A 476 -3.36 49.20 -32.86
CA GLY A 476 -4.64 48.52 -33.09
C GLY A 476 -5.48 48.33 -31.82
N PHE A 477 -6.14 49.39 -31.35
CA PHE A 477 -7.06 49.35 -30.20
C PHE A 477 -8.45 48.84 -30.61
N ALA A 478 -9.05 47.94 -29.82
CA ALA A 478 -10.48 47.98 -29.48
C ALA A 478 -10.82 46.97 -28.37
N ALA A 479 -11.62 47.39 -27.40
CA ALA A 479 -12.38 46.49 -26.52
C ALA A 479 -13.86 46.77 -26.72
N PHE A 480 -14.72 45.75 -26.61
CA PHE A 480 -16.14 45.93 -26.29
C PHE A 480 -16.66 44.75 -25.47
N GLN A 481 -17.91 44.87 -25.02
CA GLN A 481 -18.39 44.30 -23.75
C GLN A 481 -19.74 43.58 -23.93
N THR A 482 -20.18 42.89 -22.87
CA THR A 482 -21.53 42.38 -22.57
C THR A 482 -22.13 41.25 -23.44
N GLY A 483 -22.57 40.19 -22.75
CA GLY A 483 -23.98 39.79 -22.72
C GLY A 483 -24.51 38.93 -23.87
N GLY A 484 -24.74 37.64 -23.59
CA GLY A 484 -25.36 36.67 -24.49
C GLY A 484 -25.20 35.26 -23.93
#